data_AF-A0A367ITI6-F1
#
_entry.id   AF-A0A367ITI6-F1
#
_cell.length_a   1.000
_cell.length_b   1.000
_cell.length_c   1.000
_cell.angle_alpha   90.00
_cell.angle_beta   90.00
_cell.angle_gamma   90.00
#
_symmetry.space_group_name_H-M   'P 1'
#
loop_
_entity.id
_entity.type
_entity.pdbx_description
1 polymer ?
#
loop_
_entity_poly.entity_id
_entity_poly.type
_entity_poly.pdbx_seq_one_letter_code
_entity_poly.pdbx_strand_id
1 'polypeptide(L)'
;MSTMDMSSTMTESGNPANTIYVGNLDQRVTEAMLHEISSTVGTVASVKIISVRKHNNYGAVNYGFVEFVDPKDAEGAIQVMNGKRVFEH
;
A
#
# COMPACT_ATOMS: atom_id res chain seq x y z
N MET A 1 16.71 -3.53 -11.45
CA MET A 1 16.18 -4.24 -10.27
C MET A 1 15.60 -3.20 -9.34
N SER A 2 14.28 -3.11 -9.24
CA SER A 2 13.62 -2.15 -8.34
C SER A 2 12.78 -2.93 -7.35
N THR A 3 13.30 -3.04 -6.13
CA THR A 3 12.61 -3.60 -4.96
C THR A 3 11.61 -2.56 -4.45
N MET A 4 10.36 -2.98 -4.25
CA MET A 4 9.36 -2.17 -3.55
C MET A 4 9.74 -2.11 -2.08
N ASP A 5 10.09 -0.93 -1.60
CA ASP A 5 10.34 -0.64 -0.19
C ASP A 5 9.02 -0.21 0.46
N MET A 6 8.47 -1.05 1.34
CA MET A 6 7.31 -0.70 2.17
C MET A 6 7.80 -0.42 3.60
N SER A 7 7.72 0.84 4.01
CA SER A 7 8.10 1.33 5.34
C SER A 7 6.86 1.75 6.14
N SER A 8 6.81 1.42 7.42
CA SER A 8 5.74 1.81 8.33
C SER A 8 5.73 3.34 8.50
N THR A 9 4.64 4.00 8.10
CA THR A 9 4.54 5.46 8.22
C THR A 9 4.11 5.85 9.63
N MET A 10 4.99 6.54 10.35
CA MET A 10 4.64 7.23 11.60
C MET A 10 3.68 8.40 11.28
N THR A 11 2.38 8.22 11.50
CA THR A 11 1.39 9.30 11.40
C THR A 11 0.99 9.77 12.79
N GLU A 12 1.19 11.05 13.10
CA GLU A 12 0.68 11.67 14.34
C GLU A 12 -0.86 11.70 14.30
N SER A 13 -1.52 11.05 15.27
CA SER A 13 -2.97 11.06 15.57
C SER A 13 -3.84 9.91 15.03
N GLY A 14 -3.30 8.94 14.30
CA GLY A 14 -3.96 7.65 14.00
C GLY A 14 -3.05 6.51 14.41
N ASN A 15 -3.58 5.40 14.94
CA ASN A 15 -2.78 4.28 15.42
C ASN A 15 -1.83 3.80 14.29
N PRO A 16 -0.53 4.10 14.33
CA PRO A 16 0.36 3.87 13.19
C PRO A 16 0.63 2.38 12.96
N ALA A 17 0.24 1.53 13.92
CA ALA A 17 0.33 0.08 13.83
C ALA A 17 -0.68 -0.53 12.84
N ASN A 18 -1.74 0.20 12.49
CA ASN A 18 -2.82 -0.30 11.65
C ASN A 18 -2.66 0.09 10.17
N THR A 19 -1.76 1.03 9.86
CA THR A 19 -1.66 1.63 8.53
C THR A 19 -0.39 1.20 7.82
N ILE A 20 -0.56 0.69 6.60
CA ILE A 20 0.52 0.23 5.73
C ILE A 20 0.67 1.17 4.53
N TYR A 21 1.91 1.40 4.12
CA TYR A 21 2.25 2.16 2.92
C TYR A 21 2.56 1.23 1.75
N VAL A 22 1.94 1.50 0.61
CA VAL A 22 2.06 0.72 -0.62
C VAL A 22 2.58 1.62 -1.74
N GLY A 23 3.89 1.56 -1.99
CA GLY A 23 4.55 2.34 -3.03
C GLY A 23 4.60 1.63 -4.38
N ASN A 24 4.99 2.39 -5.42
CA ASN A 24 5.28 1.89 -6.76
C ASN A 24 4.07 1.19 -7.43
N LEU A 25 2.87 1.71 -7.18
CA LEU A 25 1.64 1.22 -7.79
C LEU A 25 1.53 1.71 -9.23
N ASP A 26 1.04 0.82 -10.10
CA ASP A 26 0.67 1.14 -11.47
C ASP A 26 -0.52 2.11 -11.48
N GLN A 27 -0.61 2.94 -12.51
CA GLN A 27 -1.66 3.96 -12.66
C GLN A 27 -3.06 3.35 -12.81
N ARG A 28 -3.15 2.08 -13.20
CA ARG A 28 -4.40 1.33 -13.28
C ARG A 28 -4.92 0.83 -11.94
N VAL A 29 -4.08 0.86 -10.89
CA VAL A 29 -4.47 0.39 -9.56
C VAL A 29 -5.39 1.42 -8.90
N THR A 30 -6.57 0.96 -8.48
CA THR A 30 -7.57 1.77 -7.78
C THR A 30 -7.70 1.37 -6.32
N GLU A 31 -8.33 2.22 -5.52
CA GLU A 31 -8.55 1.98 -4.09
C GLU A 31 -9.34 0.70 -3.85
N ALA A 32 -10.32 0.42 -4.71
CA ALA A 32 -11.07 -0.83 -4.69
C ALA A 32 -10.17 -2.05 -4.89
N MET A 33 -9.21 -2.00 -5.84
CA MET A 33 -8.27 -3.10 -6.04
C MET A 33 -7.37 -3.32 -4.82
N LEU A 34 -6.80 -2.25 -4.24
CA LEU A 34 -6.03 -2.40 -3.00
C LEU A 34 -6.90 -2.97 -1.88
N HIS A 35 -8.12 -2.47 -1.73
CA HIS A 35 -9.05 -2.93 -0.70
C HIS A 35 -9.33 -4.43 -0.86
N GLU A 36 -9.63 -4.92 -2.06
CA GLU A 36 -9.89 -6.35 -2.28
C GLU A 36 -8.67 -7.21 -1.97
N ILE A 37 -7.48 -6.81 -2.41
CA ILE A 37 -6.25 -7.58 -2.16
C ILE A 37 -5.91 -7.56 -0.67
N SER A 38 -5.95 -6.40 -0.01
CA SER A 38 -5.70 -6.27 1.43
C SER A 38 -6.76 -6.98 2.26
N SER A 39 -8.01 -7.03 1.80
CA SER A 39 -9.10 -7.76 2.45
C SER A 39 -8.91 -9.28 2.45
N THR A 40 -8.00 -9.82 1.62
CA THR A 40 -7.63 -11.25 1.69
C THR A 40 -6.77 -11.57 2.91
N VAL A 41 -6.13 -10.57 3.51
CA VAL A 41 -5.28 -10.72 4.70
C VAL A 41 -6.08 -10.47 5.97
N GLY A 42 -6.89 -9.41 5.99
CA GLY A 42 -7.67 -9.03 7.17
C GLY A 42 -8.66 -7.91 6.90
N THR A 43 -9.31 -7.41 7.95
CA THR A 43 -10.39 -6.42 7.77
C THR A 43 -9.81 -5.03 7.52
N VAL A 44 -10.06 -4.48 6.34
CA VAL A 44 -9.61 -3.14 5.95
C VAL A 44 -10.59 -2.08 6.49
N ALA A 45 -10.06 -1.09 7.19
CA ALA A 45 -10.80 0.05 7.70
C ALA A 45 -10.91 1.18 6.65
N SER A 46 -9.81 1.48 5.97
CA SER A 46 -9.78 2.56 4.98
C SER A 46 -8.65 2.37 3.95
N VAL A 47 -8.86 2.85 2.73
CA VAL A 47 -7.85 2.85 1.67
C VAL A 47 -7.80 4.24 1.06
N LYS A 48 -6.59 4.73 0.81
CA LYS A 48 -6.37 6.02 0.13
C LYS A 48 -5.27 5.88 -0.91
N ILE A 49 -5.56 6.24 -2.17
CA ILE A 49 -4.54 6.35 -3.22
C ILE A 49 -4.21 7.81 -3.49
N ILE A 50 -2.91 8.09 -3.62
CA ILE A 50 -2.38 9.40 -3.96
C ILE A 50 -1.48 9.25 -5.19
N SER A 51 -1.82 9.99 -6.23
CA SER A 51 -1.05 10.03 -7.47
C SER A 51 -0.02 11.15 -7.42
N VAL A 52 1.27 10.79 -7.48
CA VAL A 52 2.33 11.79 -7.62
C VAL A 52 2.82 11.88 -9.05
N ARG A 53 2.65 13.08 -9.59
CA ARG A 53 3.23 13.48 -10.86
C ARG A 53 4.71 13.70 -10.63
N LYS A 54 5.56 12.78 -11.07
CA LYS A 54 7.00 13.04 -11.10
C LYS A 54 7.26 14.17 -12.11
N HIS A 55 8.04 15.15 -11.70
CA HIS A 55 8.37 16.36 -12.48
C HIS A 55 9.21 16.06 -13.74
N ASN A 56 9.78 14.87 -13.84
CA ASN A 56 10.57 14.44 -14.99
C ASN A 56 9.80 13.35 -15.76
N ASN A 57 9.98 13.25 -17.08
CA ASN A 57 9.31 12.36 -18.06
C ASN A 57 9.21 10.85 -17.72
N TYR A 58 9.66 10.42 -16.53
CA TYR A 58 9.44 9.11 -15.95
C TYR A 58 8.10 9.10 -15.22
N GLY A 59 7.02 8.75 -15.93
CA GLY A 59 5.69 8.31 -15.47
C GLY A 59 5.19 8.70 -14.07
N ALA A 60 3.93 9.15 -13.98
CA ALA A 60 3.25 9.30 -12.69
C ALA A 60 3.27 7.98 -11.90
N VAL A 61 3.66 8.05 -10.63
CA VAL A 61 3.64 6.91 -9.70
C VAL A 61 2.49 7.09 -8.73
N ASN A 62 1.72 6.03 -8.53
CA ASN A 62 0.72 6.00 -7.48
C ASN A 62 1.34 5.40 -6.21
N TYR A 63 0.94 5.92 -5.06
CA TYR A 63 1.14 5.27 -3.78
C TYR A 63 -0.18 5.21 -3.02
N GLY A 64 -0.34 4.13 -2.28
CA GLY A 64 -1.53 3.82 -1.51
C GLY A 64 -1.22 3.74 -0.03
N PHE A 65 -2.19 4.10 0.79
CA PHE A 65 -2.24 3.85 2.22
C PHE A 65 -3.42 2.94 2.48
N VAL A 66 -3.19 1.86 3.22
CA VAL A 66 -4.25 0.95 3.66
C VAL A 66 -4.22 0.89 5.17
N GLU A 67 -5.33 1.24 5.78
CA GLU A 67 -5.57 1.12 7.21
C GLU A 67 -6.40 -0.11 7.49
N PHE A 68 -5.95 -0.96 8.40
CA PHE A 68 -6.66 -2.13 8.88
C PHE A 68 -7.37 -1.84 10.20
N VAL A 69 -8.41 -2.63 10.49
CA VAL A 69 -9.07 -2.58 11.79
C VAL A 69 -8.15 -3.11 12.89
N ASP A 70 -7.41 -4.17 12.60
CA ASP A 70 -6.49 -4.80 13.56
C ASP A 70 -5.01 -4.58 13.15
N PRO A 71 -4.13 -4.14 14.08
CA PRO A 71 -2.71 -3.98 13.78
C PRO A 71 -2.02 -5.30 13.42
N LYS A 72 -2.53 -6.44 13.90
CA LYS A 72 -1.98 -7.76 13.56
C LYS A 72 -2.20 -8.09 12.08
N ASP A 73 -3.36 -7.74 11.56
CA ASP A 73 -3.69 -7.90 10.14
C ASP A 73 -2.82 -6.99 9.27
N ALA A 74 -2.57 -5.75 9.72
CA ALA A 74 -1.66 -4.83 9.05
C ALA A 74 -0.23 -5.39 8.99
N GLU A 75 0.29 -5.90 10.11
CA GLU A 75 1.63 -6.50 10.16
C GLU A 75 1.72 -7.76 9.28
N GLY A 76 0.70 -8.63 9.33
CA GLY A 76 0.58 -9.78 8.45
C GLY A 76 0.51 -9.39 6.97
N ALA A 77 -0.20 -8.31 6.64
CA ALA A 77 -0.30 -7.80 5.28
C ALA A 77 1.03 -7.28 4.78
N ILE A 78 1.81 -6.59 5.62
CA ILE A 78 3.18 -6.22 5.28
C ILE A 78 4.00 -7.50 5.03
N GLN A 79 3.97 -8.50 5.91
CA GLN A 79 4.77 -9.73 5.70
C GLN A 79 4.36 -10.50 4.44
N VAL A 80 3.07 -10.50 4.08
CA VAL A 80 2.55 -11.19 2.90
C VAL A 80 2.78 -10.40 1.61
N MET A 81 2.70 -9.07 1.65
CA MET A 81 2.79 -8.19 0.48
C MET A 81 4.20 -7.64 0.24
N ASN A 82 5.01 -7.47 1.29
CA ASN A 82 6.39 -7.00 1.22
C ASN A 82 7.27 -8.12 0.67
N GLY A 83 7.59 -8.04 -0.63
CA GLY A 83 8.34 -9.06 -1.37
C GLY A 83 7.49 -9.91 -2.32
N LYS A 84 6.16 -9.81 -2.31
CA LYS A 84 5.33 -10.40 -3.38
C LYS A 84 5.31 -9.49 -4.59
N ARG A 85 5.92 -9.95 -5.70
CA ARG A 85 5.79 -9.30 -7.02
C ARG A 85 4.33 -9.37 -7.46
N VAL A 86 3.64 -8.23 -7.46
CA VAL A 86 2.24 -8.14 -7.89
C VAL A 86 2.11 -8.21 -9.42
N PHE A 87 3.20 -8.02 -10.16
CA PHE A 87 3.24 -8.23 -11.61
C PHE A 87 4.56 -8.90 -12.02
N GLU A 88 4.45 -10.04 -12.72
CA GLU A 88 5.55 -10.70 -13.40
C GLU A 88 5.29 -10.63 -14.92
N HIS A 89 6.05 -9.78 -15.62
CA HIS A 89 6.45 -10.01 -17.00
C HIS A 89 7.82 -9.37 -17.22
#